data_AF-A0A662KWK4-F1
#
_entry.id   AF-A0A662KWK4-F1
#
_cell.length_a   1.000
_cell.length_b   1.000
_cell.length_c   1.000
_cell.angle_alpha   90.00
_cell.angle_beta   90.00
_cell.angle_gamma   90.00
#
_symmetry.space_group_name_H-M   'P 1'
#
loop_
_entity.id
_entity.type
_entity.pdbx_description
1 polymer ?
#
loop_
_entity_poly.entity_id
_entity_poly.type
_entity_poly.pdbx_seq_one_letter_code
_entity_poly.pdbx_strand_id
1 'polypeptide(L)'
;MHVTSSTHKKDTDGDGLTDFQEWSSSSGGYVTNPREKDTDGDGLTDYEEIMVYGTDPLDWRDDIDKDNGWWDSDYDEVQYYKSRGIDDATIKQFLNNSDVDGDGIKDGSDIDPLEDLKVKITIKSVRITSNMDDSDDLLETIFDVTTDAETKSSSLFYIPVGVNYSVNISMVVDLNDMGIPGEYNNSISINVVDQDKGLEYKPLDIDGLPGIDVIKITPSGSYAKNNFDINSDCGNYSLSGPDGSIWFSIEDVSIPYS
;
A
#
# COMPACT_ATOMS: atom_id res chain seq x y z
N MET A 1 5.87 5.00 -47.16
CA MET A 1 6.91 4.71 -46.16
C MET A 1 8.11 4.14 -46.91
N HIS A 2 9.24 4.85 -46.93
CA HIS A 2 10.48 4.34 -47.53
C HIS A 2 11.32 3.79 -46.38
N VAL A 3 11.16 2.50 -46.10
CA VAL A 3 11.94 1.82 -45.07
C VAL A 3 13.32 1.54 -45.67
N THR A 4 14.38 2.10 -45.09
CA THR A 4 15.74 1.97 -45.63
C THR A 4 16.59 1.12 -44.69
N SER A 5 16.57 -0.19 -44.90
CA SER A 5 17.45 -1.10 -44.18
C SER A 5 18.87 -1.11 -44.77
N SER A 6 19.84 -1.61 -44.01
CA SER A 6 21.20 -1.81 -44.49
C SER A 6 21.28 -3.09 -45.31
N THR A 7 21.58 -3.00 -46.61
CA THR A 7 21.72 -4.19 -47.48
C THR A 7 22.86 -5.15 -47.09
N HIS A 8 23.70 -4.77 -46.12
CA HIS A 8 24.84 -5.54 -45.64
C HIS A 8 24.63 -6.15 -44.25
N LYS A 9 23.50 -5.85 -43.60
CA LYS A 9 23.07 -6.47 -42.35
C LYS A 9 21.71 -7.14 -42.58
N LYS A 10 21.43 -8.19 -41.80
CA LYS A 10 20.10 -8.83 -41.82
C LYS A 10 19.14 -8.22 -40.80
N ASP A 11 19.72 -7.54 -39.83
CA ASP A 11 19.13 -6.91 -38.66
C ASP A 11 19.99 -5.64 -38.50
N THR A 12 19.41 -4.51 -38.88
CA THR A 12 20.15 -3.28 -39.15
C THR A 12 20.47 -2.51 -37.87
N ASP A 13 19.54 -2.44 -36.93
CA ASP A 13 19.68 -1.80 -35.62
C ASP A 13 20.20 -2.77 -34.53
N GLY A 14 19.98 -4.07 -34.65
CA GLY A 14 20.52 -5.08 -33.75
C GLY A 14 19.67 -5.28 -32.50
N ASP A 15 18.34 -5.22 -32.61
CA ASP A 15 17.40 -5.53 -31.52
C ASP A 15 17.11 -7.04 -31.38
N GLY A 16 17.32 -7.82 -32.46
CA GLY A 16 17.05 -9.25 -32.53
C GLY A 16 15.96 -9.65 -33.54
N LEU A 17 15.25 -8.67 -34.11
CA LEU A 17 14.38 -8.85 -35.28
C LEU A 17 15.17 -8.61 -36.57
N THR A 18 14.86 -9.40 -37.60
CA THR A 18 15.44 -9.14 -38.92
C THR A 18 14.69 -8.02 -39.63
N ASP A 19 15.38 -7.26 -40.49
CA ASP A 19 14.75 -6.19 -41.30
C ASP A 19 13.52 -6.69 -42.09
N PHE A 20 13.53 -7.99 -42.46
CA PHE A 20 12.39 -8.63 -43.11
C PHE A 20 11.24 -8.88 -42.15
N GLN A 21 11.50 -9.35 -40.93
CA GLN A 21 10.47 -9.58 -39.91
C GLN A 21 9.71 -8.31 -39.58
N GLU A 22 10.45 -7.24 -39.33
CA GLU A 22 9.94 -5.89 -39.06
C GLU A 22 9.12 -5.34 -40.22
N TRP A 23 9.62 -5.45 -41.47
CA TRP A 23 8.89 -4.95 -42.63
C TRP A 23 7.64 -5.77 -43.00
N SER A 24 7.67 -7.08 -42.77
CA SER A 24 6.66 -8.02 -43.31
C SER A 24 5.48 -8.28 -42.38
N SER A 25 5.44 -7.67 -41.19
CA SER A 25 4.47 -8.02 -40.14
C SER A 25 4.49 -9.48 -39.71
N SER A 26 5.60 -10.19 -39.96
CA SER A 26 5.70 -11.61 -39.59
C SER A 26 6.04 -11.82 -38.12
N SER A 27 6.44 -10.76 -37.42
CA SER A 27 6.58 -10.72 -35.96
C SER A 27 5.36 -9.99 -35.37
N GLY A 28 4.45 -10.73 -34.71
CA GLY A 28 3.31 -10.15 -33.98
C GLY A 28 2.20 -9.49 -34.82
N GLY A 29 2.43 -9.21 -36.10
CA GLY A 29 1.51 -8.45 -36.96
C GLY A 29 1.88 -6.96 -37.11
N TYR A 30 3.00 -6.54 -36.53
CA TYR A 30 3.43 -5.13 -36.49
C TYR A 30 4.41 -4.80 -37.63
N VAL A 31 4.39 -3.54 -38.10
CA VAL A 31 5.41 -3.03 -39.03
C VAL A 31 6.27 -2.03 -38.30
N THR A 32 7.41 -2.49 -37.79
CA THR A 32 8.36 -1.67 -37.04
C THR A 32 9.43 -1.05 -37.94
N ASN A 33 10.34 -0.24 -37.38
CA ASN A 33 11.38 0.47 -38.12
C ASN A 33 12.74 -0.24 -38.01
N PRO A 34 13.26 -0.86 -39.09
CA PRO A 34 14.57 -1.56 -39.14
C PRO A 34 15.81 -0.69 -38.96
N ARG A 35 15.70 0.49 -38.37
CA ARG A 35 16.83 1.35 -38.03
C ARG A 35 16.77 1.82 -36.59
N GLU A 36 15.70 1.48 -35.89
CA GLU A 36 15.37 1.94 -34.55
C GLU A 36 14.99 0.68 -33.79
N LYS A 37 15.75 0.36 -32.74
CA LYS A 37 15.48 -0.83 -31.94
C LYS A 37 14.14 -0.79 -31.22
N ASP A 38 13.55 0.38 -31.15
CA ASP A 38 12.42 0.80 -30.32
C ASP A 38 11.71 1.83 -31.21
N THR A 39 10.63 1.38 -31.85
CA THR A 39 9.99 2.12 -32.95
C THR A 39 9.10 3.26 -32.44
N ASP A 40 8.46 3.11 -31.29
CA ASP A 40 7.59 4.13 -30.70
C ASP A 40 8.30 5.01 -29.65
N GLY A 41 9.45 4.58 -29.16
CA GLY A 41 10.39 5.35 -28.37
C GLY A 41 10.11 5.33 -26.87
N ASP A 42 9.42 4.31 -26.35
CA ASP A 42 9.05 4.21 -24.94
C ASP A 42 10.17 3.64 -24.05
N GLY A 43 11.12 2.91 -24.65
CA GLY A 43 12.28 2.32 -24.00
C GLY A 43 12.34 0.78 -24.03
N LEU A 44 11.27 0.10 -24.41
CA LEU A 44 11.31 -1.32 -24.79
C LEU A 44 11.77 -1.46 -26.24
N THR A 45 12.50 -2.53 -26.54
CA THR A 45 12.84 -2.82 -27.94
C THR A 45 11.69 -3.53 -28.66
N ASP A 46 11.56 -3.34 -29.96
CA ASP A 46 10.54 -4.02 -30.79
C ASP A 46 10.58 -5.55 -30.56
N TYR A 47 11.79 -6.12 -30.42
CA TYR A 47 11.98 -7.51 -30.03
C TYR A 47 11.38 -7.84 -28.66
N GLU A 48 11.65 -7.05 -27.63
CA GLU A 48 11.14 -7.27 -26.27
C GLU A 48 9.61 -7.19 -26.25
N GLU A 49 9.04 -6.16 -26.86
CA GLU A 49 7.59 -5.97 -26.93
C GLU A 49 6.93 -7.13 -27.66
N ILE A 50 7.41 -7.51 -28.84
CA ILE A 50 6.76 -8.56 -29.64
C ILE A 50 7.01 -9.97 -29.08
N MET A 51 8.25 -10.28 -28.71
CA MET A 51 8.67 -11.67 -28.40
C MET A 51 8.60 -12.00 -26.92
N VAL A 52 8.72 -11.00 -26.05
CA VAL A 52 8.78 -11.19 -24.59
C VAL A 52 7.45 -10.79 -23.97
N TYR A 53 7.05 -9.53 -24.04
CA TYR A 53 5.89 -9.00 -23.30
C TYR A 53 4.55 -9.18 -24.03
N GLY A 54 4.55 -9.11 -25.35
CA GLY A 54 3.34 -9.11 -26.16
C GLY A 54 2.61 -7.77 -26.16
N THR A 55 3.34 -6.66 -26.05
CA THR A 55 2.87 -5.27 -26.13
C THR A 55 2.94 -4.75 -27.58
N ASP A 56 2.35 -3.60 -27.86
CA ASP A 56 2.31 -2.97 -29.19
C ASP A 56 3.52 -2.04 -29.44
N PRO A 57 4.52 -2.46 -30.26
CA PRO A 57 5.75 -1.69 -30.54
C PRO A 57 5.55 -0.42 -31.37
N LEU A 58 4.30 -0.03 -31.61
CA LEU A 58 3.92 1.17 -32.36
C LEU A 58 3.11 2.15 -31.50
N ASP A 59 2.87 1.84 -30.23
CA ASP A 59 2.13 2.67 -29.30
C ASP A 59 2.87 2.76 -27.96
N TRP A 60 3.64 3.84 -27.80
CA TRP A 60 4.39 4.11 -26.56
C TRP A 60 3.51 4.23 -25.30
N ARG A 61 2.18 4.22 -25.43
CA ARG A 61 1.22 4.22 -24.31
C ARG A 61 0.40 2.93 -24.27
N ASP A 62 0.95 1.83 -24.78
CA ASP A 62 0.22 0.57 -24.73
C ASP A 62 -0.13 0.25 -23.28
N ASP A 63 -1.37 -0.22 -23.11
CA ASP A 63 -2.03 -0.38 -21.82
C ASP A 63 -2.94 -1.60 -21.95
N ILE A 64 -2.29 -2.77 -21.84
CA ILE A 64 -2.87 -4.06 -22.21
C ILE A 64 -4.11 -4.36 -21.38
N ASP A 65 -4.05 -4.12 -20.08
CA ASP A 65 -5.09 -4.45 -19.11
C ASP A 65 -5.92 -3.24 -18.63
N LYS A 66 -5.54 -2.02 -19.06
CA LYS A 66 -6.27 -0.76 -18.82
C LYS A 66 -6.26 -0.33 -17.38
N ASP A 67 -5.12 -0.50 -16.74
CA ASP A 67 -4.94 -0.25 -15.33
C ASP A 67 -4.02 0.93 -15.01
N ASN A 68 -3.39 1.51 -16.05
CA ASN A 68 -2.52 2.67 -15.95
C ASN A 68 -3.12 3.75 -15.02
N GLY A 69 -2.40 3.98 -13.93
CA GLY A 69 -2.66 5.03 -12.95
C GLY A 69 -1.57 6.10 -13.01
N TRP A 70 -0.51 5.90 -12.22
CA TRP A 70 0.70 6.72 -12.23
C TRP A 70 1.71 6.30 -13.30
N TRP A 71 1.58 5.09 -13.84
CA TRP A 71 2.34 4.62 -15.00
C TRP A 71 1.78 5.25 -16.28
N ASP A 72 2.70 5.66 -17.17
CA ASP A 72 2.34 6.29 -18.44
C ASP A 72 2.36 5.28 -19.61
N SER A 73 2.99 4.10 -19.45
CA SER A 73 3.07 3.02 -20.45
C SER A 73 3.41 1.64 -19.86
N ASP A 74 3.33 0.60 -20.69
CA ASP A 74 3.79 -0.77 -20.42
C ASP A 74 5.29 -0.84 -20.08
N TYR A 75 6.14 0.05 -20.64
CA TYR A 75 7.52 0.16 -20.18
C TYR A 75 7.63 0.45 -18.68
N ASP A 76 6.84 1.39 -18.13
CA ASP A 76 6.90 1.74 -16.71
C ASP A 76 6.55 0.53 -15.82
N GLU A 77 5.52 -0.22 -16.22
CA GLU A 77 5.09 -1.44 -15.56
C GLU A 77 6.17 -2.54 -15.62
N VAL A 78 6.75 -2.79 -16.82
CA VAL A 78 7.85 -3.74 -17.00
C VAL A 78 9.05 -3.34 -16.12
N GLN A 79 9.43 -2.06 -16.08
CA GLN A 79 10.53 -1.60 -15.24
C GLN A 79 10.23 -1.76 -13.75
N TYR A 80 9.00 -1.49 -13.33
CA TYR A 80 8.55 -1.70 -11.96
C TYR A 80 8.82 -3.15 -11.56
N TYR A 81 8.23 -4.12 -12.27
CA TYR A 81 8.37 -5.53 -11.93
C TYR A 81 9.80 -6.07 -12.07
N LYS A 82 10.54 -5.68 -13.12
CA LYS A 82 11.96 -6.05 -13.26
C LYS A 82 12.81 -5.59 -12.10
N SER A 83 12.56 -4.37 -11.59
CA SER A 83 13.32 -3.83 -10.47
C SER A 83 13.10 -4.60 -9.16
N ARG A 84 12.00 -5.35 -9.04
CA ARG A 84 11.68 -6.26 -7.93
C ARG A 84 12.19 -7.68 -8.16
N GLY A 85 12.87 -7.93 -9.28
CA GLY A 85 13.45 -9.22 -9.61
C GLY A 85 12.45 -10.24 -10.14
N ILE A 86 11.28 -9.78 -10.60
CA ILE A 86 10.30 -10.61 -11.30
C ILE A 86 10.87 -10.97 -12.68
N ASP A 87 10.72 -12.23 -13.09
CA ASP A 87 11.21 -12.69 -14.39
C ASP A 87 10.24 -12.36 -15.52
N ASP A 88 10.76 -12.21 -16.74
CA ASP A 88 10.00 -11.77 -17.91
C ASP A 88 8.74 -12.61 -18.20
N ALA A 89 8.75 -13.91 -17.89
CA ALA A 89 7.59 -14.77 -18.14
C ALA A 89 6.45 -14.52 -17.13
N THR A 90 6.80 -14.08 -15.92
CA THR A 90 5.84 -13.64 -14.90
C THR A 90 5.36 -12.22 -15.21
N ILE A 91 6.26 -11.30 -15.59
CA ILE A 91 5.89 -9.94 -16.02
C ILE A 91 4.86 -10.00 -17.15
N LYS A 92 5.08 -10.83 -18.17
CA LYS A 92 4.11 -11.03 -19.25
C LYS A 92 2.69 -11.37 -18.75
N GLN A 93 2.58 -12.11 -17.66
CA GLN A 93 1.28 -12.46 -17.07
C GLN A 93 0.67 -11.27 -16.32
N PHE A 94 1.51 -10.49 -15.62
CA PHE A 94 1.10 -9.29 -14.90
C PHE A 94 0.58 -8.19 -15.82
N LEU A 95 1.23 -7.95 -16.97
CA LEU A 95 0.72 -7.00 -18.00
C LEU A 95 -0.71 -7.33 -18.51
N ASN A 96 -1.25 -8.50 -18.19
CA ASN A 96 -2.61 -8.92 -18.56
C ASN A 96 -3.56 -8.99 -17.35
N ASN A 97 -3.12 -8.54 -16.18
CA ASN A 97 -3.84 -8.65 -14.92
C ASN A 97 -3.76 -7.33 -14.15
N SER A 98 -4.83 -6.55 -14.22
CA SER A 98 -4.91 -5.19 -13.69
C SER A 98 -4.93 -5.05 -12.15
N ASP A 99 -4.63 -6.12 -11.42
CA ASP A 99 -4.75 -6.28 -9.96
C ASP A 99 -4.02 -7.58 -9.58
N VAL A 100 -2.69 -7.49 -9.43
CA VAL A 100 -1.79 -8.64 -9.33
C VAL A 100 -1.89 -9.37 -8.00
N ASP A 101 -1.99 -8.66 -6.89
CA ASP A 101 -2.14 -9.27 -5.56
C ASP A 101 -3.59 -9.56 -5.17
N GLY A 102 -4.57 -8.98 -5.88
CA GLY A 102 -5.99 -9.24 -5.70
C GLY A 102 -6.62 -8.50 -4.52
N ASP A 103 -6.01 -7.39 -4.07
CA ASP A 103 -6.51 -6.56 -2.98
C ASP A 103 -7.72 -5.68 -3.42
N GLY A 104 -7.89 -5.51 -4.73
CA GLY A 104 -8.96 -4.74 -5.36
C GLY A 104 -8.57 -3.32 -5.79
N ILE A 105 -7.31 -2.93 -5.62
CA ILE A 105 -6.66 -1.76 -6.20
C ILE A 105 -5.98 -2.20 -7.50
N LYS A 106 -5.82 -1.26 -8.43
CA LYS A 106 -5.18 -1.54 -9.71
C LYS A 106 -3.70 -1.26 -9.58
N ASP A 107 -2.84 -2.09 -10.16
CA ASP A 107 -1.39 -2.03 -10.02
C ASP A 107 -0.85 -0.62 -10.33
N GLY A 108 -1.29 -0.01 -11.43
CA GLY A 108 -0.87 1.35 -11.78
C GLY A 108 -1.23 2.43 -10.74
N SER A 109 -2.15 2.14 -9.82
CA SER A 109 -2.59 3.01 -8.72
C SER A 109 -2.29 2.42 -7.33
N ASP A 110 -1.57 1.31 -7.28
CA ASP A 110 -1.24 0.58 -6.06
C ASP A 110 0.18 0.97 -5.59
N ILE A 111 0.37 1.22 -4.30
CA ILE A 111 1.68 1.50 -3.70
C ILE A 111 2.57 0.25 -3.67
N ASP A 112 2.00 -0.94 -3.62
CA ASP A 112 2.72 -2.19 -3.75
C ASP A 112 1.90 -3.26 -4.51
N PRO A 113 1.86 -3.21 -5.85
CA PRO A 113 1.14 -4.17 -6.70
C PRO A 113 1.45 -5.66 -6.51
N LEU A 114 2.43 -5.99 -5.66
CA LEU A 114 2.87 -7.35 -5.40
C LEU A 114 2.41 -7.86 -4.04
N GLU A 115 1.91 -7.00 -3.15
CA GLU A 115 1.57 -7.35 -1.79
C GLU A 115 0.35 -6.56 -1.28
N ASP A 116 -0.72 -7.27 -0.95
CA ASP A 116 -1.87 -6.75 -0.22
C ASP A 116 -1.39 -6.35 1.19
N LEU A 117 -1.26 -5.04 1.44
CA LEU A 117 -0.59 -4.53 2.62
C LEU A 117 -1.49 -4.57 3.84
N LYS A 118 -1.04 -5.37 4.81
CA LYS A 118 -1.75 -5.56 6.07
C LYS A 118 -0.81 -5.38 7.23
N VAL A 119 -1.34 -4.75 8.27
CA VAL A 119 -0.63 -4.67 9.55
C VAL A 119 -1.41 -5.32 10.67
N LYS A 120 -0.68 -6.00 11.54
CA LYS A 120 -1.21 -6.54 12.77
C LYS A 120 -0.80 -5.65 13.93
N ILE A 121 -1.78 -5.03 14.57
CA ILE A 121 -1.59 -4.27 15.78
C ILE A 121 -1.89 -5.15 16.98
N THR A 122 -0.91 -5.30 17.87
CA THR A 122 -1.07 -5.99 19.15
C THR A 122 -0.90 -5.00 20.30
N ILE A 123 -1.99 -4.71 21.00
CA ILE A 123 -1.96 -3.92 22.23
C ILE A 123 -1.59 -4.86 23.38
N LYS A 124 -0.49 -4.55 24.08
CA LYS A 124 0.16 -5.41 25.10
C LYS A 124 -0.17 -5.00 26.53
N SER A 125 -0.30 -3.70 26.75
CA SER A 125 -0.73 -3.17 28.04
C SER A 125 -1.25 -1.75 27.90
N VAL A 126 -2.09 -1.34 28.84
CA VAL A 126 -2.59 0.02 28.98
C VAL A 126 -2.60 0.40 30.46
N ARG A 127 -2.29 1.65 30.74
CA ARG A 127 -2.40 2.25 32.06
C ARG A 127 -3.26 3.50 31.92
N ILE A 128 -4.43 3.50 32.56
CA ILE A 128 -5.34 4.64 32.55
C ILE A 128 -5.10 5.41 33.85
N THR A 129 -4.90 6.72 33.80
CA THR A 129 -4.63 7.55 34.98
C THR A 129 -5.69 8.61 35.23
N SER A 130 -6.55 8.91 34.26
CA SER A 130 -7.73 9.74 34.45
C SER A 130 -8.89 8.95 35.05
N ASN A 131 -9.75 9.66 35.79
CA ASN A 131 -10.99 9.11 36.34
C ASN A 131 -12.06 9.10 35.23
N MET A 132 -11.81 8.31 34.19
CA MET A 132 -12.77 8.14 33.09
C MET A 132 -14.04 7.44 33.58
N ASP A 133 -13.99 6.69 34.67
CA ASP A 133 -15.16 6.07 35.28
C ASP A 133 -16.04 7.11 36.00
N ASP A 134 -17.35 7.03 35.76
CA ASP A 134 -18.35 7.95 36.27
C ASP A 134 -19.23 7.38 37.39
N SER A 135 -19.05 6.12 37.85
CA SER A 135 -19.92 5.60 38.92
C SER A 135 -19.49 4.32 39.64
N ASP A 136 -18.74 3.40 39.02
CA ASP A 136 -18.60 2.03 39.53
C ASP A 136 -17.17 1.44 39.54
N ASP A 137 -16.15 2.24 39.26
CA ASP A 137 -14.74 1.87 39.12
C ASP A 137 -14.49 0.83 37.99
N LEU A 138 -15.43 0.64 37.05
CA LEU A 138 -15.31 -0.27 35.90
C LEU A 138 -15.32 0.49 34.58
N LEU A 139 -14.18 0.51 33.87
CA LEU A 139 -14.11 1.09 32.52
C LEU A 139 -14.51 0.08 31.44
N GLU A 140 -15.49 0.44 30.61
CA GLU A 140 -15.84 -0.26 29.37
C GLU A 140 -15.01 0.31 28.23
N THR A 141 -13.80 -0.19 28.03
CA THR A 141 -12.86 0.41 27.08
C THR A 141 -13.00 -0.19 25.69
N ILE A 142 -13.18 0.66 24.67
CA ILE A 142 -13.05 0.32 23.25
C ILE A 142 -11.66 0.75 22.77
N PHE A 143 -11.01 -0.16 22.05
CA PHE A 143 -9.79 0.10 21.30
C PHE A 143 -10.14 0.16 19.82
N ASP A 144 -10.05 1.34 19.24
CA ASP A 144 -10.25 1.57 17.82
C ASP A 144 -8.89 1.67 17.13
N VAL A 145 -8.68 0.81 16.14
CA VAL A 145 -7.60 0.93 15.18
C VAL A 145 -8.21 1.39 13.87
N THR A 146 -7.82 2.57 13.43
CA THR A 146 -8.27 3.15 12.16
C THR A 146 -7.06 3.31 11.26
N THR A 147 -7.16 2.73 10.08
CA THR A 147 -6.30 3.02 8.94
C THR A 147 -7.08 3.89 7.95
N ASP A 148 -6.45 4.24 6.86
CA ASP A 148 -7.09 4.85 5.70
C ASP A 148 -8.00 3.89 4.91
N ALA A 149 -7.81 2.57 5.03
CA ALA A 149 -8.71 1.58 4.44
C ALA A 149 -9.91 1.24 5.34
N GLU A 150 -9.68 1.02 6.64
CA GLU A 150 -10.72 0.50 7.51
C GLU A 150 -10.62 0.95 8.97
N THR A 151 -11.62 0.59 9.77
CA THR A 151 -11.56 0.71 11.23
C THR A 151 -12.01 -0.58 11.87
N LYS A 152 -11.19 -1.11 12.77
CA LYS A 152 -11.50 -2.27 13.60
C LYS A 152 -11.51 -1.87 15.06
N SER A 153 -12.52 -2.35 15.77
CA SER A 153 -12.74 -2.06 17.18
C SER A 153 -12.70 -3.34 18.01
N SER A 154 -12.13 -3.27 19.21
CA SER A 154 -12.21 -4.35 20.20
C SER A 154 -12.56 -3.75 21.56
N SER A 155 -13.49 -4.36 22.28
CA SER A 155 -13.85 -3.92 23.63
C SER A 155 -13.26 -4.82 24.71
N LEU A 156 -12.85 -4.22 25.81
CA LEU A 156 -12.56 -4.90 27.06
C LEU A 156 -13.42 -4.33 28.17
N PHE A 157 -14.17 -5.22 28.80
CA PHE A 157 -14.88 -4.93 30.03
C PHE A 157 -13.86 -5.05 31.17
N TYR A 158 -13.62 -3.94 31.88
CA TYR A 158 -12.79 -3.80 33.07
C TYR A 158 -11.29 -3.57 32.84
N ILE A 159 -10.88 -2.31 32.97
CA ILE A 159 -9.47 -1.89 33.12
C ILE A 159 -9.32 -1.07 34.41
N PRO A 160 -8.55 -1.54 35.41
CA PRO A 160 -8.40 -0.84 36.68
C PRO A 160 -7.60 0.46 36.53
N VAL A 161 -8.15 1.56 37.05
CA VAL A 161 -7.50 2.89 37.04
C VAL A 161 -6.21 2.88 37.87
N GLY A 162 -5.19 3.55 37.35
CA GLY A 162 -3.87 3.73 37.99
C GLY A 162 -2.92 2.55 37.84
N VAL A 163 -3.40 1.38 37.36
CA VAL A 163 -2.65 0.13 37.21
C VAL A 163 -2.20 -0.05 35.77
N ASN A 164 -0.98 -0.55 35.58
CA ASN A 164 -0.57 -1.04 34.26
C ASN A 164 -1.20 -2.41 34.02
N TYR A 165 -2.27 -2.44 33.22
CA TYR A 165 -3.04 -3.63 32.94
C TYR A 165 -2.57 -4.27 31.64
N SER A 166 -2.20 -5.55 31.69
CA SER A 166 -1.82 -6.27 30.47
C SER A 166 -3.07 -6.62 29.69
N VAL A 167 -3.08 -6.22 28.43
CA VAL A 167 -4.10 -6.57 27.45
C VAL A 167 -3.42 -7.37 26.34
N ASN A 168 -4.11 -8.31 25.71
CA ASN A 168 -3.56 -9.06 24.58
C ASN A 168 -4.58 -9.03 23.44
N ILE A 169 -4.87 -7.82 22.97
CA ILE A 169 -5.79 -7.58 21.87
C ILE A 169 -4.95 -7.50 20.61
N SER A 170 -5.31 -8.29 19.61
CA SER A 170 -4.68 -8.25 18.29
C SER A 170 -5.73 -8.02 17.23
N MET A 171 -5.47 -7.07 16.34
CA MET A 171 -6.30 -6.73 15.20
C MET A 171 -5.41 -6.71 13.97
N VAL A 172 -5.80 -7.45 12.94
CA VAL A 172 -5.20 -7.33 11.59
C VAL A 172 -6.05 -6.33 10.84
N VAL A 173 -5.45 -5.26 10.33
CA VAL A 173 -6.12 -4.21 9.57
C VAL A 173 -5.44 -4.03 8.21
N ASP A 174 -6.25 -3.73 7.19
CA ASP A 174 -5.79 -3.27 5.88
C ASP A 174 -5.19 -1.88 5.94
N LEU A 175 -4.25 -1.62 5.05
CA LEU A 175 -3.86 -0.27 4.64
C LEU A 175 -4.56 0.07 3.32
N ASN A 176 -4.73 1.35 3.03
CA ASN A 176 -5.23 1.71 1.70
C ASN A 176 -4.06 1.69 0.72
N ASP A 177 -3.98 0.64 -0.07
CA ASP A 177 -2.81 0.47 -0.94
C ASP A 177 -2.86 1.41 -2.16
N MET A 178 -3.81 2.34 -2.18
CA MET A 178 -3.88 3.40 -3.17
C MET A 178 -2.76 4.45 -3.02
N GLY A 179 -1.92 4.57 -4.05
CA GLY A 179 -0.93 5.64 -4.12
C GLY A 179 0.02 5.50 -5.31
N ILE A 180 1.22 6.06 -5.15
CA ILE A 180 2.27 5.93 -6.16
C ILE A 180 2.99 4.61 -5.91
N PRO A 181 3.13 3.72 -6.91
CA PRO A 181 3.89 2.48 -6.78
C PRO A 181 5.27 2.68 -6.17
N GLY A 182 5.52 2.03 -5.03
CA GLY A 182 6.72 2.12 -4.21
C GLY A 182 6.74 3.24 -3.15
N GLU A 183 5.69 4.06 -3.03
CA GLU A 183 5.58 5.10 -1.99
C GLU A 183 4.66 4.67 -0.84
N TYR A 184 5.23 4.01 0.18
CA TYR A 184 4.52 3.57 1.39
C TYR A 184 4.10 4.73 2.30
N ASN A 185 3.03 5.43 1.95
CA ASN A 185 2.53 6.61 2.65
C ASN A 185 1.10 6.41 3.18
N ASN A 186 0.96 5.50 4.15
CA ASN A 186 -0.33 5.21 4.77
C ASN A 186 -0.58 6.06 6.02
N SER A 187 -1.77 5.97 6.58
CA SER A 187 -2.19 6.62 7.79
C SER A 187 -2.73 5.60 8.77
N ILE A 188 -2.22 5.66 9.99
CA ILE A 188 -2.64 4.76 11.06
C ILE A 188 -2.91 5.56 12.32
N SER A 189 -4.02 5.22 12.97
CA SER A 189 -4.37 5.77 14.27
C SER A 189 -4.91 4.71 15.22
N ILE A 190 -4.57 4.89 16.50
CA ILE A 190 -5.04 4.04 17.59
C ILE A 190 -5.68 4.95 18.62
N ASN A 191 -6.97 4.73 18.86
CA ASN A 191 -7.77 5.46 19.84
C ASN A 191 -8.22 4.51 20.94
N VAL A 192 -8.27 5.02 22.16
CA VAL A 192 -8.81 4.29 23.31
C VAL A 192 -9.93 5.13 23.89
N VAL A 193 -11.14 4.61 23.77
CA VAL A 193 -12.39 5.33 24.01
C VAL A 193 -13.16 4.61 25.11
N ASP A 194 -13.87 5.36 25.94
CA ASP A 194 -14.81 4.81 26.91
C ASP A 194 -16.17 4.55 26.26
N GLN A 195 -16.80 3.41 26.53
CA GLN A 195 -18.03 2.97 25.87
C GLN A 195 -19.31 3.47 26.54
N ASP A 196 -19.22 4.19 27.65
CA ASP A 196 -20.37 4.42 28.53
C ASP A 196 -21.56 5.10 27.84
N LYS A 197 -22.73 4.47 28.03
CA LYS A 197 -24.02 4.94 27.51
C LYS A 197 -24.62 5.98 28.45
N GLY A 198 -24.11 7.20 28.42
CA GLY A 198 -24.69 8.31 29.18
C GLY A 198 -24.24 9.68 28.66
N LEU A 199 -25.17 10.62 28.49
CA LEU A 199 -24.81 12.03 28.33
C LEU A 199 -24.48 12.61 29.72
N GLU A 200 -23.32 12.29 30.27
CA GLU A 200 -22.93 12.79 31.59
C GLU A 200 -21.77 13.79 31.50
N TYR A 201 -22.08 15.02 31.93
CA TYR A 201 -21.17 16.16 31.90
C TYR A 201 -20.17 16.03 33.05
N LYS A 202 -18.93 15.62 32.76
CA LYS A 202 -17.85 15.66 33.76
C LYS A 202 -17.46 17.13 34.05
N PRO A 203 -17.46 17.57 35.33
CA PRO A 203 -16.94 18.89 35.69
C PRO A 203 -15.44 18.90 35.40
N LEU A 204 -15.03 19.86 34.57
CA LEU A 204 -13.66 20.25 34.18
C LEU A 204 -12.57 19.46 34.91
N ASP A 205 -11.80 18.68 34.15
CA ASP A 205 -10.51 18.21 34.61
C ASP A 205 -9.64 19.42 35.04
N ILE A 206 -8.52 19.14 35.70
CA ILE A 206 -7.61 20.19 36.18
C ILE A 206 -6.95 20.99 35.04
N ASP A 207 -7.15 20.58 33.77
CA ASP A 207 -6.65 21.22 32.55
C ASP A 207 -7.67 22.16 31.87
N GLY A 208 -8.94 22.08 32.25
CA GLY A 208 -9.98 23.04 31.88
C GLY A 208 -10.68 22.77 30.55
N LEU A 209 -10.58 21.56 29.99
CA LEU A 209 -11.28 21.19 28.76
C LEU A 209 -12.51 20.28 29.04
N PRO A 210 -13.71 20.60 28.52
CA PRO A 210 -14.89 19.74 28.68
C PRO A 210 -14.94 18.61 27.64
N GLY A 211 -15.16 17.37 28.11
CA GLY A 211 -16.30 16.54 27.67
C GLY A 211 -16.17 15.61 26.46
N ILE A 212 -15.05 14.90 26.28
CA ILE A 212 -15.02 13.71 25.41
C ILE A 212 -14.32 12.57 26.16
N ASP A 213 -14.98 11.41 26.28
CA ASP A 213 -14.47 10.22 26.98
C ASP A 213 -13.44 9.44 26.14
N VAL A 214 -12.34 10.10 25.80
CA VAL A 214 -11.21 9.51 25.07
C VAL A 214 -9.96 9.65 25.93
N ILE A 215 -9.18 8.57 26.07
CA ILE A 215 -7.89 8.64 26.75
C ILE A 215 -6.96 9.50 25.91
N LYS A 216 -6.55 10.67 26.40
CA LYS A 216 -5.49 11.43 25.74
C LYS A 216 -4.14 10.85 26.06
N ILE A 217 -3.67 10.00 25.16
CA ILE A 217 -2.33 9.40 25.24
C ILE A 217 -1.27 10.34 24.61
N THR A 218 -1.70 11.32 23.82
CA THR A 218 -0.89 12.42 23.27
C THR A 218 -1.67 13.74 23.38
N PRO A 219 -1.07 14.93 23.13
CA PRO A 219 -1.82 16.20 23.11
C PRO A 219 -2.99 16.21 22.13
N SER A 220 -2.97 15.37 21.09
CA SER A 220 -4.05 15.20 20.11
C SER A 220 -5.01 14.06 20.46
N GLY A 221 -4.76 13.29 21.51
CA GLY A 221 -5.68 12.27 21.99
C GLY A 221 -5.39 10.83 21.55
N SER A 222 -4.42 10.61 20.66
CA SER A 222 -4.26 9.32 19.97
C SER A 222 -2.83 9.07 19.50
N TYR A 223 -2.51 7.82 19.16
CA TYR A 223 -1.44 7.58 18.20
C TYR A 223 -1.98 7.94 16.83
N ALA A 224 -1.27 8.81 16.10
CA ALA A 224 -1.57 9.10 14.72
C ALA A 224 -0.25 9.27 13.98
N LYS A 225 -0.05 8.48 12.93
CA LYS A 225 1.08 8.62 12.03
C LYS A 225 0.55 8.78 10.61
N ASN A 226 0.70 9.99 10.08
CA ASN A 226 0.49 10.30 8.68
C ASN A 226 1.82 10.01 7.96
N ASN A 227 1.81 9.21 6.90
CA ASN A 227 2.99 8.63 6.23
C ASN A 227 3.64 7.52 7.06
N PHE A 228 2.82 6.54 7.48
CA PHE A 228 3.29 5.27 7.98
C PHE A 228 3.88 4.46 6.82
N ASP A 229 5.19 4.21 6.92
CA ASP A 229 5.93 3.35 6.00
C ASP A 229 6.11 1.97 6.64
N ILE A 230 5.41 0.97 6.11
CA ILE A 230 5.37 -0.38 6.66
C ILE A 230 6.77 -1.00 6.84
N ASN A 231 7.72 -0.67 5.96
CA ASN A 231 9.07 -1.21 5.96
C ASN A 231 9.95 -0.64 7.08
N SER A 232 9.71 0.61 7.47
CA SER A 232 10.56 1.32 8.44
C SER A 232 9.89 1.59 9.78
N ASP A 233 8.56 1.56 9.83
CA ASP A 233 7.77 1.92 10.99
C ASP A 233 7.16 0.73 11.74
N CYS A 234 7.22 -0.49 11.22
CA CYS A 234 6.84 -1.65 12.01
C CYS A 234 7.77 -1.81 13.24
N GLY A 235 7.20 -2.10 14.41
CA GLY A 235 7.98 -2.15 15.64
C GLY A 235 7.18 -2.08 16.93
N ASN A 236 7.89 -1.84 18.03
CA ASN A 236 7.30 -1.71 19.36
C ASN A 236 7.16 -0.23 19.73
N TYR A 237 5.98 0.13 20.22
CA TYR A 237 5.61 1.49 20.55
C TYR A 237 5.19 1.59 22.02
N SER A 238 5.51 2.73 22.61
CA SER A 238 4.99 3.12 23.91
C SER A 238 4.68 4.61 23.90
N LEU A 239 3.46 4.97 24.27
CA LEU A 239 3.01 6.36 24.32
C LEU A 239 2.48 6.66 25.71
N SER A 240 2.68 7.90 26.15
CA SER A 240 2.23 8.38 27.46
C SER A 240 1.71 9.80 27.31
N GLY A 241 0.56 10.07 27.91
CA GLY A 241 -0.10 11.37 27.91
C GLY A 241 -0.71 11.71 29.27
N PRO A 242 -1.48 12.80 29.35
CA PRO A 242 -2.13 13.24 30.58
C PRO A 242 -3.02 12.17 31.21
N ASP A 243 -3.69 11.37 30.38
CA ASP A 243 -4.75 10.45 30.82
C ASP A 243 -4.31 8.98 30.90
N GLY A 244 -3.06 8.69 30.51
CA GLY A 244 -2.57 7.32 30.60
C GLY A 244 -1.35 7.01 29.75
N SER A 245 -1.13 5.72 29.53
CA SER A 245 -0.07 5.18 28.69
C SER A 245 -0.51 3.88 28.03
N ILE A 246 -0.01 3.62 26.83
CA ILE A 246 -0.29 2.40 26.06
C ILE A 246 1.03 1.82 25.53
N TRP A 247 1.10 0.49 25.49
CA TRP A 247 2.19 -0.26 24.87
C TRP A 247 1.60 -1.20 23.84
N PHE A 248 2.09 -1.09 22.60
CA PHE A 248 1.61 -1.90 21.49
C PHE A 248 2.77 -2.23 20.53
N SER A 249 2.53 -3.16 19.61
CA SER A 249 3.40 -3.39 18.47
C SER A 249 2.59 -3.37 17.18
N ILE A 250 3.24 -2.94 16.12
CA ILE A 250 2.76 -3.04 14.75
C ILE A 250 3.68 -4.02 14.03
N GLU A 251 3.11 -5.05 13.43
CA GLU A 251 3.79 -6.09 12.68
C GLU A 251 3.27 -6.08 11.25
N ASP A 252 4.17 -6.13 10.28
CA ASP A 252 3.86 -6.39 8.88
C ASP A 252 3.34 -7.84 8.74
N VAL A 253 2.15 -7.96 8.15
CA VAL A 253 1.49 -9.24 7.83
C VAL A 253 0.92 -9.21 6.42
N SER A 254 1.53 -8.43 5.51
CA SER A 254 1.14 -8.32 4.11
C SER A 254 1.11 -9.69 3.43
N ILE A 255 0.26 -9.80 2.41
CA ILE A 255 0.00 -11.06 1.71
C ILE A 255 0.53 -10.90 0.28
N PRO A 256 1.55 -11.67 -0.13
CA PRO A 256 2.07 -11.55 -1.49
C PRO A 256 1.10 -12.11 -2.52
N TYR A 257 1.23 -11.63 -3.75
CA TYR A 257 0.54 -12.14 -4.93
C TYR A 257 0.64 -13.68 -5.04
N SER A 258 -0.43 -14.30 -5.57
CA SER A 258 -0.62 -15.77 -5.57
C SER A 258 -0.17 -16.49 -6.83
#